data_AF-A0A838J737-F1
#
_entry.id   AF-A0A838J737-F1
#
_cell.length_a   1.000
_cell.length_b   1.000
_cell.length_c   1.000
_cell.angle_alpha   90.00
_cell.angle_beta   90.00
_cell.angle_gamma   90.00
#
_symmetry.space_group_name_H-M   'P 1'
#
loop_
_entity.id
_entity.type
_entity.pdbx_description
1 polymer ?
#
loop_
_entity_poly.entity_id
_entity_poly.type
_entity_poly.pdbx_seq_one_letter_code
_entity_poly.pdbx_strand_id
1 'polypeptide(L)'
;MADDFSASSPLLYPESVSGLSLTWSFTCPDAITTTPVIADDILYFASHDHSVYALNARTGEQLWSFATQKSIYATPVVANNTVYIGSLDGTLYALAAESGAQLWSYTTGDAIESTPVLQGTTLYVASTDHTLYAFD
;
A
#
# COMPACT_ATOMS: atom_id res chain seq x y z
N MET A 1 -32.86 -27.86 6.01
CA MET A 1 -31.70 -27.26 5.33
C MET A 1 -31.13 -26.26 6.31
N ALA A 2 -30.02 -26.61 6.94
CA ALA A 2 -29.25 -25.71 7.77
C ALA A 2 -28.21 -25.07 6.85
N ASP A 3 -28.25 -23.76 6.72
CA ASP A 3 -27.17 -23.02 6.09
C ASP A 3 -26.04 -22.91 7.12
N ASP A 4 -24.97 -23.65 6.84
CA ASP A 4 -23.73 -23.69 7.59
C ASP A 4 -22.96 -22.37 7.35
N PHE A 5 -23.10 -21.41 8.25
CA PHE A 5 -22.23 -20.22 8.32
C PHE A 5 -20.88 -20.61 8.95
N SER A 6 -20.18 -21.57 8.33
CA SER A 6 -18.81 -21.95 8.68
C SER A 6 -17.82 -21.07 7.91
N ALA A 7 -17.65 -19.86 8.42
CA ALA A 7 -16.40 -19.09 8.33
C ALA A 7 -16.51 -17.93 9.32
N SER A 8 -16.34 -18.23 10.61
CA SER A 8 -16.19 -17.19 11.62
C SER A 8 -14.88 -16.44 11.35
N SER A 9 -14.93 -15.34 10.61
CA SER A 9 -13.87 -14.33 10.67
C SER A 9 -13.69 -14.00 12.15
N PRO A 10 -12.51 -14.23 12.76
CA PRO A 10 -12.30 -13.88 14.15
C PRO A 10 -12.32 -12.36 14.25
N LEU A 11 -13.48 -11.81 14.59
CA LEU A 11 -13.62 -10.41 14.94
C LEU A 11 -12.77 -10.18 16.20
N LEU A 12 -11.98 -9.11 16.19
CA LEU A 12 -11.20 -8.70 17.35
C LEU A 12 -12.15 -8.10 18.38
N TYR A 13 -12.63 -8.92 19.31
CA TYR A 13 -13.40 -8.46 20.46
C TYR A 13 -12.47 -8.18 21.65
N PRO A 14 -12.81 -7.26 22.57
CA PRO A 14 -12.01 -6.96 23.76
C PRO A 14 -11.62 -8.21 24.57
N GLU A 15 -12.53 -9.18 24.68
CA GLU A 15 -12.34 -10.45 25.37
C GLU A 15 -11.43 -11.44 24.62
N SER A 16 -11.25 -11.27 23.31
CA SER A 16 -10.37 -12.13 22.49
C SER A 16 -8.95 -11.56 22.35
N VAL A 17 -8.70 -10.33 22.79
CA VAL A 17 -7.38 -9.66 22.66
C VAL A 17 -6.29 -10.43 23.41
N SER A 18 -6.59 -11.04 24.56
CA SER A 18 -5.62 -11.84 25.32
C SER A 18 -5.22 -13.14 24.62
N GLY A 19 -5.99 -13.59 23.63
CA GLY A 19 -5.71 -14.77 22.82
C GLY A 19 -4.99 -14.48 21.50
N LEU A 20 -4.61 -13.21 21.25
CA LEU A 20 -3.88 -12.86 20.03
C LEU A 20 -2.50 -13.52 20.03
N SER A 21 -2.17 -14.10 18.90
CA SER A 21 -0.87 -14.68 18.63
C SER A 21 -0.35 -14.20 17.29
N LEU A 22 0.98 -14.09 17.18
CA LEU A 22 1.63 -13.77 15.92
C LEU A 22 1.31 -14.86 14.90
N THR A 23 0.58 -14.52 13.84
CA THR A 23 0.21 -15.48 12.78
C THR A 23 1.27 -15.57 11.70
N TRP A 24 1.75 -14.42 11.23
CA TRP A 24 2.83 -14.32 10.27
C TRP A 24 3.60 -13.01 10.48
N SER A 25 4.83 -12.96 9.97
CA SER A 25 5.66 -11.77 9.92
C SER A 25 6.38 -11.69 8.59
N PHE A 26 6.57 -10.47 8.07
CA PHE A 26 7.34 -10.19 6.86
C PHE A 26 8.46 -9.20 7.20
N THR A 27 9.66 -9.42 6.66
CA THR A 27 10.83 -8.59 6.95
C THR A 27 11.37 -7.99 5.66
N CYS A 28 11.44 -6.65 5.64
CA CYS A 28 12.12 -5.89 4.60
C CYS A 28 13.61 -5.70 4.94
N PRO A 29 14.49 -5.52 3.93
CA PRO A 29 15.88 -5.13 4.15
C PRO A 29 16.07 -3.80 4.91
N ASP A 30 15.08 -2.90 4.88
CA ASP A 30 15.09 -1.63 5.59
C ASP A 30 13.74 -1.38 6.30
N ALA A 31 13.62 -0.24 6.98
CA ALA A 31 12.48 0.11 7.81
C ALA A 31 11.16 0.23 7.03
N ILE A 32 10.11 -0.33 7.63
CA ILE A 32 8.72 -0.10 7.22
C ILE A 32 8.15 0.98 8.13
N THR A 33 8.03 2.20 7.62
CA THR A 33 7.47 3.35 8.35
C THR A 33 6.09 3.76 7.81
N THR A 34 5.71 3.21 6.66
CA THR A 34 4.44 3.49 5.97
C THR A 34 3.29 2.72 6.62
N THR A 35 2.06 3.22 6.47
CA THR A 35 0.88 2.50 6.93
C THR A 35 0.49 1.43 5.90
N PRO A 36 0.28 0.16 6.29
CA PRO A 36 -0.24 -0.84 5.36
C PRO A 36 -1.71 -0.59 5.02
N VAL A 37 -2.11 -0.88 3.78
CA VAL A 37 -3.49 -0.80 3.28
C VAL A 37 -3.93 -2.16 2.78
N ILE A 38 -5.15 -2.58 3.12
CA ILE A 38 -5.74 -3.82 2.61
C ILE A 38 -6.87 -3.50 1.63
N ALA A 39 -6.84 -4.12 0.46
CA ALA A 39 -7.95 -4.16 -0.49
C ALA A 39 -8.00 -5.56 -1.12
N ASP A 40 -9.20 -6.14 -1.23
CA ASP A 40 -9.44 -7.45 -1.86
C ASP A 40 -8.49 -8.57 -1.40
N ASP A 41 -8.32 -8.72 -0.07
CA ASP A 41 -7.43 -9.69 0.59
C ASP A 41 -5.92 -9.50 0.29
N ILE A 42 -5.53 -8.41 -0.37
CA ILE A 42 -4.14 -8.05 -0.62
C ILE A 42 -3.73 -6.90 0.31
N LEU A 43 -2.61 -7.08 1.01
CA LEU A 43 -2.01 -6.09 1.89
C LEU A 43 -0.86 -5.39 1.14
N TYR A 44 -0.96 -4.07 1.01
CA TYR A 44 0.02 -3.22 0.34
C TYR A 44 0.74 -2.33 1.35
N PHE A 45 2.05 -2.20 1.23
CA PHE A 45 2.84 -1.25 2.00
C PHE A 45 4.12 -0.91 1.25
N ALA A 46 4.86 0.07 1.73
CA ALA A 46 6.15 0.43 1.18
C ALA A 46 7.22 0.57 2.26
N SER A 47 8.47 0.43 1.84
CA SER A 47 9.63 0.36 2.71
C SER A 47 10.70 1.35 2.28
N HIS A 48 11.59 1.68 3.21
CA HIS A 48 12.75 2.51 2.94
C HIS A 48 13.78 1.83 2.03
N ASP A 49 13.64 0.52 1.78
CA ASP A 49 14.46 -0.27 0.84
C ASP A 49 14.18 0.00 -0.65
N HIS A 50 13.40 1.05 -0.93
CA HIS A 50 12.98 1.47 -2.27
C HIS A 50 11.96 0.51 -2.91
N SER A 51 11.16 -0.19 -2.12
CA SER A 51 10.17 -1.14 -2.66
C SER A 51 8.76 -0.95 -2.12
N VAL A 52 7.80 -1.11 -3.01
CA VAL A 52 6.38 -1.35 -2.71
C VAL A 52 6.17 -2.85 -2.68
N TYR A 53 5.46 -3.36 -1.68
CA TYR A 53 5.15 -4.77 -1.52
C TYR A 53 3.64 -5.00 -1.54
N ALA A 54 3.25 -6.12 -2.12
CA ALA A 54 1.92 -6.68 -1.98
C ALA A 54 2.02 -8.11 -1.43
N LEU A 55 1.31 -8.36 -0.33
CA LEU A 55 1.24 -9.66 0.31
C LEU A 55 -0.19 -10.17 0.32
N ASN A 56 -0.36 -11.49 0.36
CA ASN A 56 -1.61 -12.07 0.80
C ASN A 56 -1.83 -11.69 2.27
N ALA A 57 -2.91 -10.96 2.57
CA ALA A 57 -3.16 -10.41 3.90
C ALA A 57 -3.34 -11.50 4.98
N ARG A 58 -3.75 -12.71 4.57
CA ARG A 58 -4.01 -13.83 5.49
C ARG A 58 -2.76 -14.65 5.78
N THR A 59 -1.90 -14.85 4.79
CA THR A 59 -0.73 -15.74 4.90
C THR A 59 0.60 -15.00 5.07
N GLY A 60 0.66 -13.71 4.72
CA GLY A 60 1.91 -12.95 4.66
C GLY A 60 2.80 -13.30 3.46
N GLU A 61 2.32 -14.14 2.54
CA GLU A 61 3.04 -14.52 1.32
C GLU A 61 3.17 -13.31 0.38
N GLN A 62 4.38 -13.05 -0.12
CA GLN A 62 4.59 -12.01 -1.11
C GLN A 62 3.98 -12.40 -2.47
N LEU A 63 3.04 -11.60 -2.92
CA LEU A 63 2.44 -11.73 -4.25
C LEU A 63 3.31 -11.05 -5.31
N TRP A 64 3.75 -9.82 -5.01
CA TRP A 64 4.65 -9.06 -5.88
C TRP A 64 5.39 -7.98 -5.09
N SER A 65 6.43 -7.44 -5.71
CA SER A 65 7.14 -6.24 -5.25
C SER A 65 7.49 -5.36 -6.45
N PHE A 66 7.49 -4.04 -6.27
CA PHE A 66 7.87 -3.06 -7.27
C PHE A 66 8.97 -2.15 -6.72
N ALA A 67 10.08 -2.03 -7.45
CA ALA A 67 11.22 -1.20 -7.04
C ALA A 67 11.10 0.24 -7.58
N THR A 68 11.24 1.22 -6.69
CA THR A 68 11.44 2.64 -6.99
C THR A 68 12.93 2.98 -6.95
N GLN A 69 13.30 4.20 -7.33
CA GLN A 69 14.72 4.59 -7.38
C GLN A 69 15.24 5.13 -6.05
N LYS A 70 14.34 5.52 -5.14
CA LYS A 70 14.64 5.91 -3.78
C LYS A 70 13.58 5.42 -2.81
N SER A 71 13.84 5.60 -1.52
CA SER A 71 12.96 5.22 -0.42
C SER A 71 11.54 5.78 -0.59
N ILE A 72 10.59 5.12 0.05
CA ILE A 72 9.17 5.48 0.00
C ILE A 72 8.71 5.75 1.43
N TYR A 73 8.25 6.98 1.65
CA TYR A 73 7.77 7.45 2.96
C TYR A 73 6.24 7.62 2.96
N ALA A 74 5.64 7.74 1.78
CA ALA A 74 4.21 7.87 1.59
C ALA A 74 3.48 6.55 1.90
N THR A 75 2.22 6.66 2.30
CA THR A 75 1.31 5.50 2.42
C THR A 75 0.66 5.21 1.05
N PRO A 76 0.54 3.94 0.62
CA PRO A 76 -0.17 3.62 -0.62
C PRO A 76 -1.66 3.97 -0.55
N VAL A 77 -2.24 4.41 -1.67
CA VAL A 77 -3.70 4.52 -1.84
C VAL A 77 -4.14 3.49 -2.87
N VAL A 78 -5.16 2.70 -2.54
CA VAL A 78 -5.68 1.67 -3.45
C VAL A 78 -7.10 2.04 -3.87
N ALA A 79 -7.33 2.13 -5.18
CA ALA A 79 -8.66 2.35 -5.75
C ALA A 79 -8.74 1.78 -7.17
N ASN A 80 -9.90 1.23 -7.53
CA ASN A 80 -10.17 0.70 -8.88
C ASN A 80 -9.05 -0.21 -9.41
N ASN A 81 -8.63 -1.20 -8.60
CA ASN A 81 -7.55 -2.13 -8.92
C ASN A 81 -6.18 -1.48 -9.23
N THR A 82 -5.94 -0.27 -8.71
CA THR A 82 -4.70 0.50 -8.88
C THR A 82 -4.15 0.94 -7.53
N VAL A 83 -2.85 0.79 -7.34
CA VAL A 83 -2.09 1.29 -6.20
C VAL A 83 -1.37 2.57 -6.62
N TYR A 84 -1.62 3.66 -5.91
CA TYR A 84 -0.98 4.95 -6.10
C TYR A 84 0.00 5.22 -4.95
N ILE A 85 1.23 5.62 -5.28
CA ILE A 85 2.28 5.82 -4.30
C ILE A 85 3.31 6.84 -4.77
N GLY A 86 3.68 7.77 -3.91
CA GLY A 86 4.77 8.72 -4.14
C GLY A 86 6.10 8.24 -3.56
N SER A 87 7.20 8.50 -4.25
CA SER A 87 8.56 8.16 -3.79
C SER A 87 9.44 9.41 -3.59
N LEU A 88 10.49 9.27 -2.79
CA LEU A 88 11.55 10.28 -2.66
C LEU A 88 12.32 10.54 -3.95
N ASP A 89 12.17 9.69 -4.97
CA ASP A 89 12.71 9.95 -6.30
C ASP A 89 11.91 11.01 -7.08
N GLY A 90 10.84 11.55 -6.48
CA GLY A 90 9.98 12.55 -7.07
C GLY A 90 8.95 11.96 -8.03
N THR A 91 8.78 10.64 -8.05
CA THR A 91 7.83 10.00 -8.96
C THR A 91 6.59 9.52 -8.21
N LEU A 92 5.43 9.89 -8.75
CA LEU A 92 4.15 9.29 -8.44
C LEU A 92 3.96 8.08 -9.37
N TYR A 93 3.79 6.91 -8.77
CA TYR A 93 3.57 5.65 -9.49
C TYR A 93 2.10 5.22 -9.37
N ALA A 94 1.57 4.69 -10.46
CA ALA A 94 0.34 3.91 -10.47
C ALA A 94 0.65 2.48 -10.90
N LEU A 95 0.37 1.52 -10.03
CA LEU A 95 0.68 0.11 -10.22
C LEU A 95 -0.62 -0.70 -10.28
N ALA A 96 -0.69 -1.71 -11.14
CA ALA A 96 -1.78 -2.66 -11.15
C ALA A 96 -1.78 -3.44 -9.82
N ALA A 97 -2.91 -3.43 -9.11
CA ALA A 97 -2.97 -3.95 -7.74
C ALA A 97 -2.74 -5.48 -7.66
N GLU A 98 -3.10 -6.22 -8.72
CA GLU A 98 -2.91 -7.68 -8.79
C GLU A 98 -1.48 -8.11 -9.14
N SER A 99 -0.76 -7.34 -9.95
CA SER A 99 0.52 -7.78 -10.54
C SER A 99 1.72 -6.91 -10.20
N GLY A 100 1.49 -5.72 -9.65
CA GLY A 100 2.54 -4.72 -9.41
C GLY A 100 3.07 -4.08 -10.70
N ALA A 101 2.48 -4.39 -11.86
CA ALA A 101 2.91 -3.80 -13.12
C ALA A 101 2.64 -2.29 -13.13
N GLN A 102 3.65 -1.49 -13.50
CA GLN A 102 3.48 -0.05 -13.65
C GLN A 102 2.49 0.24 -14.78
N LEU A 103 1.37 0.87 -14.44
CA LEU A 103 0.37 1.36 -15.38
C LEU A 103 0.79 2.70 -15.96
N TRP A 104 1.24 3.60 -15.10
CA TRP A 104 1.80 4.89 -15.47
C TRP A 104 2.65 5.48 -14.34
N SER A 105 3.40 6.53 -14.64
CA SER A 105 4.13 7.31 -13.65
C SER A 105 4.22 8.78 -14.06
N TYR A 106 4.39 9.67 -13.08
CA TYR A 106 4.63 11.09 -13.30
C TYR A 106 5.74 11.58 -12.36
N THR A 107 6.73 12.29 -12.90
CA THR A 107 7.86 12.82 -12.11
C THR A 107 7.64 14.31 -11.85
N THR A 108 7.54 14.68 -10.56
CA THR A 108 7.49 16.05 -10.06
C THR A 108 8.89 16.69 -10.06
N GLY A 109 8.99 17.96 -9.65
CA GLY A 109 10.26 18.66 -9.59
C GLY A 109 11.19 18.16 -8.48
N ASP A 110 10.65 17.52 -7.45
CA ASP A 110 11.38 16.98 -6.29
C ASP A 110 10.58 15.88 -5.58
N ALA A 111 11.09 15.34 -4.47
CA ALA A 111 10.54 14.22 -3.70
C ALA A 111 9.03 14.32 -3.42
N ILE A 112 8.39 13.15 -3.38
CA ILE A 112 7.03 12.99 -2.88
C ILE A 112 7.09 12.22 -1.56
N GLU A 113 7.08 12.96 -0.46
CA GLU A 113 7.06 12.41 0.90
C GLU A 113 5.63 12.15 1.40
N SER A 114 4.66 12.85 0.81
CA SER A 114 3.28 12.86 1.30
C SER A 114 2.44 11.73 0.71
N THR A 115 1.51 11.22 1.51
CA THR A 115 0.50 10.25 1.10
C THR A 115 -0.44 10.90 0.07
N PRO A 116 -0.61 10.33 -1.13
CA PRO A 116 -1.63 10.79 -2.08
C PRO A 116 -3.03 10.71 -1.48
N VAL A 117 -3.98 11.48 -1.99
CA VAL A 117 -5.40 11.32 -1.64
C VAL A 117 -6.26 11.33 -2.89
N LEU A 118 -7.22 10.40 -2.95
CA LEU A 118 -8.16 10.27 -4.05
C LEU A 118 -9.53 10.80 -3.64
N GLN A 119 -10.11 11.69 -4.42
CA GLN A 119 -11.49 12.17 -4.27
C GLN A 119 -12.23 12.01 -5.60
N GLY A 120 -13.13 11.03 -5.67
CA GLY A 120 -13.78 10.67 -6.93
C GLY A 120 -12.76 10.13 -7.93
N THR A 121 -12.55 10.83 -9.04
CA THR A 121 -11.55 10.49 -10.06
C THR A 121 -10.25 11.28 -9.91
N THR A 122 -10.22 12.32 -9.08
CA THR A 122 -9.06 13.21 -8.97
C THR A 122 -8.12 12.75 -7.87
N LEU A 123 -6.85 12.51 -8.23
CA LEU A 123 -5.76 12.17 -7.32
C LEU A 123 -4.94 13.41 -7.01
N TYR A 124 -4.73 13.70 -5.73
CA TYR A 124 -3.93 14.82 -5.26
C TYR A 124 -2.65 14.33 -4.58
N VAL A 125 -1.54 15.02 -4.82
CA VAL A 125 -0.25 14.72 -4.19
C VAL A 125 0.58 15.99 -3.98
N ALA A 126 1.22 16.12 -2.83
CA ALA A 126 2.13 17.23 -2.55
C ALA A 126 3.59 16.78 -2.70
N SER A 127 4.39 17.58 -3.42
CA SER A 127 5.82 17.39 -3.58
C SER A 127 6.61 18.42 -2.75
N THR A 128 7.84 18.08 -2.41
CA THR A 128 8.80 18.99 -1.77
C THR A 128 9.24 20.13 -2.69
N ASP A 129 8.91 20.07 -3.98
CA ASP A 129 9.12 21.15 -4.96
C ASP A 129 8.18 22.36 -4.80
N HIS A 130 7.46 22.42 -3.69
CA HIS A 130 6.51 23.46 -3.32
C HIS A 130 5.19 23.43 -4.13
N THR A 131 4.90 22.33 -4.81
CA THR A 131 3.70 22.18 -5.66
C THR A 131 2.76 21.09 -5.15
N LEU A 132 1.46 21.41 -5.14
CA LEU A 132 0.37 20.44 -5.02
C LEU A 132 -0.12 20.10 -6.43
N TYR A 133 -0.08 18.82 -6.78
CA TYR A 133 -0.51 18.31 -8.07
C TYR A 133 -1.90 17.68 -7.97
N ALA A 134 -2.66 17.74 -9.06
CA ALA A 134 -3.93 17.06 -9.25
C ALA A 134 -3.93 16.34 -10.59
N PHE A 135 -4.41 15.10 -10.61
CA PHE A 135 -4.46 14.22 -11.79
C PHE A 135 -5.88 13.67 -11.96
N ASP A 136 -6.39 13.63 -13.19
CA ASP A 136 -7.72 13.11 -13.57
C ASP A 136 -7.61 11.89 -14.51
#